data_AF-A0A0F9RZS5-F1
#
_entry.id   AF-A0A0F9RZS5-F1
#
_cell.length_a   1.000
_cell.length_b   1.000
_cell.length_c   1.000
_cell.angle_alpha   90.00
_cell.angle_beta   90.00
_cell.angle_gamma   90.00
#
_symmetry.space_group_name_H-M   'P 1'
#
loop_
_entity.id
_entity.type
_entity.pdbx_description
1 polymer ?
#
loop_
_entity_poly.entity_id
_entity_poly.type
_entity_poly.pdbx_seq_one_letter_code
_entity_poly.pdbx_strand_id
1 'polypeptide(L)'
;MTITTGIGELFLEELFIGTHNLYEGAGPDTIKCALYGPNAAIGPTTAVYTTTGEVTGGGYTAGGVSLVLEVVGKTGSDRAGGTQFSNGAYLQPTLVTNLPFTGAACRGIMIYNVTQSNRNIFTLDFGQNLIPVTGVKINWAIGDVVNWSDALIPLIGRSN
;
A
#
# COMPACT_ATOMS: atom_id res chain seq x y z
N MET A 1 15.90 6.14 -13.79
CA MET A 1 14.98 5.09 -13.32
C MET A 1 14.83 5.32 -11.83
N THR A 2 13.62 5.66 -11.39
CA THR A 2 13.37 6.07 -10.01
C THR A 2 12.02 5.50 -9.62
N ILE A 3 11.95 4.86 -8.46
CA ILE A 3 10.69 4.57 -7.80
C ILE A 3 10.30 5.82 -7.03
N THR A 4 9.09 6.31 -7.23
CA THR A 4 8.61 7.49 -6.51
C THR A 4 7.53 7.08 -5.52
N THR A 5 7.70 7.47 -4.26
CA THR A 5 6.69 7.27 -3.22
C THR A 5 5.52 8.22 -3.42
N GLY A 6 4.30 7.70 -3.33
CA GLY A 6 3.09 8.51 -3.34
C GLY A 6 1.83 7.72 -3.69
N ILE A 7 0.69 8.34 -3.45
CA ILE A 7 -0.62 7.81 -3.82
C ILE A 7 -0.77 7.87 -5.34
N GLY A 8 -1.39 6.85 -5.94
CA GLY A 8 -1.70 6.84 -7.36
C GLY A 8 -2.57 8.04 -7.73
N GLU A 9 -2.22 8.77 -8.79
CA GLU A 9 -2.97 9.96 -9.20
C GLU A 9 -4.41 9.61 -9.58
N LEU A 10 -4.59 8.51 -10.33
CA LEU A 10 -5.91 7.99 -10.69
C LEU A 10 -6.69 7.55 -9.45
N PHE A 11 -6.04 6.99 -8.44
CA PHE A 11 -6.71 6.61 -7.19
C PHE A 11 -7.31 7.83 -6.47
N LEU A 12 -6.63 8.98 -6.49
CA LEU A 12 -7.17 10.23 -5.91
C LEU A 12 -8.40 10.73 -6.66
N GLU A 13 -8.39 10.65 -8.00
CA GLU A 13 -9.56 10.99 -8.81
C GLU A 13 -10.72 10.00 -8.57
N GLU A 14 -10.37 8.72 -8.48
CA GLU A 14 -11.29 7.59 -8.34
C GLU A 14 -11.92 7.50 -6.94
N LEU A 15 -11.33 8.16 -5.95
CA LEU A 15 -11.80 8.19 -4.56
C LEU A 15 -13.23 8.76 -4.47
N PHE A 16 -13.52 9.84 -5.21
CA PHE A 16 -14.82 10.52 -5.13
C PHE A 16 -15.93 9.82 -5.91
N ILE A 17 -15.58 8.94 -6.84
CA ILE A 17 -16.54 8.14 -7.61
C ILE A 17 -16.71 6.72 -7.06
N GLY A 18 -15.99 6.37 -5.98
CA GLY A 18 -16.14 5.11 -5.28
C GLY A 18 -15.68 3.88 -6.07
N THR A 19 -14.68 4.03 -6.95
CA THR A 19 -14.19 2.93 -7.80
C THR A 19 -13.59 1.78 -7.00
N HIS A 20 -12.91 2.09 -5.89
CA HIS A 20 -12.20 1.09 -5.08
C HIS A 20 -13.02 0.70 -3.87
N ASN A 21 -13.42 -0.57 -3.80
CA ASN A 21 -14.03 -1.13 -2.61
C ASN A 21 -12.96 -1.72 -1.68
N LEU A 22 -12.41 -0.88 -0.80
CA LEU A 22 -11.42 -1.29 0.19
C LEU A 22 -12.06 -1.79 1.51
N TYR A 23 -13.38 -1.97 1.54
CA TYR A 23 -14.13 -2.37 2.73
C TYR A 23 -14.29 -3.89 2.81
N GLU A 24 -13.66 -4.53 3.81
CA GLU A 24 -13.63 -5.98 3.98
C GLU A 24 -15.04 -6.62 4.11
N GLY A 25 -16.00 -5.89 4.69
CA GLY A 25 -17.30 -6.44 5.08
C GLY A 25 -18.35 -6.56 3.97
N ALA A 26 -18.15 -5.97 2.79
CA ALA A 26 -19.18 -5.98 1.72
C ALA A 26 -18.57 -6.07 0.31
N GLY A 27 -18.23 -7.28 -0.12
CA GLY A 27 -17.72 -7.55 -1.47
C GLY A 27 -16.42 -6.82 -1.79
N PRO A 28 -15.37 -6.93 -0.94
CA PRO A 28 -14.14 -6.18 -1.12
C PRO A 28 -13.48 -6.47 -2.46
N ASP A 29 -12.85 -5.45 -3.02
CA ASP A 29 -11.97 -5.62 -4.16
C ASP A 29 -10.73 -6.44 -3.76
N THR A 30 -10.21 -7.19 -4.72
CA THR A 30 -8.96 -7.93 -4.53
C THR A 30 -7.79 -6.99 -4.69
N ILE A 31 -7.14 -6.68 -3.56
CA ILE A 31 -5.94 -5.83 -3.53
C ILE A 31 -4.69 -6.70 -3.49
N LYS A 32 -3.67 -6.29 -4.23
CA LYS A 32 -2.37 -6.95 -4.27
C LYS A 32 -1.25 -5.96 -4.07
N CYS A 33 -0.09 -6.48 -3.70
CA CYS A 33 1.15 -5.73 -3.63
C CYS A 33 2.27 -6.43 -4.41
N ALA A 34 3.06 -5.65 -5.16
CA ALA A 34 4.13 -6.13 -6.03
C ALA A 34 5.47 -5.46 -5.70
N LEU A 35 6.53 -6.24 -5.53
CA LEU A 35 7.88 -5.76 -5.21
C LEU A 35 8.65 -5.42 -6.47
N TYR A 36 9.34 -4.28 -6.46
CA TYR A 36 10.09 -3.78 -7.60
C TYR A 36 11.58 -3.68 -7.31
N GLY A 37 12.38 -3.98 -8.33
CA GLY A 37 13.84 -3.91 -8.27
C GLY A 37 14.35 -2.47 -8.30
N PRO A 38 15.64 -2.25 -8.00
CA PRO A 38 16.25 -0.92 -7.95
C PRO A 38 16.19 -0.14 -9.27
N ASN A 39 16.05 -0.84 -10.40
CA ASN A 39 15.99 -0.24 -11.72
C ASN A 39 14.55 -0.01 -12.20
N ALA A 40 13.52 -0.29 -11.40
CA ALA A 40 12.15 -0.04 -11.83
C ALA A 40 11.87 1.46 -12.02
N ALA A 41 10.88 1.76 -12.86
CA ALA A 41 10.37 3.11 -13.10
C ALA A 41 8.86 3.09 -12.88
N ILE A 42 8.46 3.22 -11.62
CA ILE A 42 7.07 3.24 -11.17
C ILE A 42 6.85 4.40 -10.20
N GLY A 43 5.62 4.88 -10.09
CA GLY A 43 5.28 5.98 -9.20
C GLY A 43 3.79 6.35 -9.25
N PRO A 44 3.42 7.50 -8.67
CA PRO A 44 2.04 8.03 -8.66
C PRO A 44 1.36 8.09 -10.03
N THR A 45 2.11 8.45 -11.08
CA THR A 45 1.63 8.56 -12.47
C THR A 45 1.45 7.22 -13.15
N THR A 46 1.92 6.12 -12.55
CA THR A 46 1.75 4.78 -13.12
C THR A 46 0.30 4.36 -12.93
N ALA A 47 -0.46 4.27 -14.03
CA ALA A 47 -1.91 4.06 -13.98
C ALA A 47 -2.32 2.68 -13.46
N VAL A 48 -1.58 1.65 -13.85
CA VAL A 48 -1.88 0.25 -13.54
C VAL A 48 -0.60 -0.50 -13.22
N TYR A 49 -0.73 -1.60 -12.48
CA TYR A 49 0.37 -2.52 -12.24
C TYR A 49 1.02 -3.02 -13.54
N THR A 50 2.33 -3.22 -13.49
CA THR A 50 3.16 -3.70 -14.59
C THR A 50 4.15 -4.74 -14.10
N THR A 51 4.37 -5.79 -14.89
CA THR A 51 5.42 -6.78 -14.63
C THR A 51 6.83 -6.20 -14.87
N THR A 52 6.93 -5.08 -15.58
CA THR A 52 8.23 -4.49 -15.94
C THR A 52 8.92 -3.92 -14.70
N GLY A 53 10.06 -4.50 -14.35
CA GLY A 53 10.84 -4.10 -13.18
C GLY A 53 10.36 -4.72 -11.87
N GLU A 54 9.32 -5.55 -11.89
CA GLU A 54 8.95 -6.38 -10.75
C GLU A 54 10.02 -7.44 -10.51
N VAL A 55 10.35 -7.70 -9.25
CA VAL A 55 11.30 -8.75 -8.90
C VAL A 55 10.68 -10.14 -9.04
N THR A 56 11.51 -11.15 -9.26
CA THR A 56 11.11 -12.56 -9.23
C THR A 56 12.20 -13.37 -8.55
N GLY A 57 11.86 -14.56 -8.03
CA GLY A 57 12.81 -15.46 -7.37
C GLY A 57 12.51 -15.70 -5.89
N GLY A 58 13.23 -16.64 -5.28
CA GLY A 58 13.02 -17.00 -3.86
C GLY A 58 11.62 -17.55 -3.52
N GLY A 59 10.88 -18.06 -4.52
CA GLY A 59 9.47 -18.47 -4.36
C GLY A 59 8.45 -17.36 -4.63
N TYR A 60 8.90 -16.17 -5.02
CA TYR A 60 8.05 -15.07 -5.47
C TYR A 60 7.97 -15.02 -7.00
N THR A 61 6.75 -14.99 -7.52
CA THR A 61 6.45 -14.83 -8.95
C THR A 61 5.88 -13.44 -9.21
N ALA A 62 6.14 -12.89 -10.39
CA ALA A 62 5.53 -11.65 -10.83
C ALA A 62 3.99 -11.77 -10.80
N GLY A 63 3.32 -10.66 -10.51
CA GLY A 63 1.88 -10.61 -10.28
C GLY A 63 1.49 -10.40 -8.83
N GLY A 64 2.45 -10.04 -7.97
CA GLY A 64 2.24 -9.67 -6.58
C GLY A 64 1.62 -10.75 -5.68
N VAL A 65 1.48 -10.39 -4.40
CA VAL A 65 0.79 -11.20 -3.38
C VAL A 65 -0.44 -10.45 -2.92
N SER A 66 -1.52 -11.18 -2.63
CA SER A 66 -2.74 -10.60 -2.06
C SER A 66 -2.43 -9.87 -0.76
N LEU A 67 -3.00 -8.68 -0.64
CA LEU A 67 -2.90 -7.85 0.54
C LEU A 67 -4.18 -8.03 1.36
N VAL A 68 -4.04 -8.42 2.62
CA VAL A 68 -5.16 -8.45 3.55
C VAL A 68 -5.27 -7.08 4.21
N LEU A 69 -6.41 -6.42 4.01
CA LEU A 69 -6.78 -5.18 4.67
C LEU A 69 -7.60 -5.54 5.90
N GLU A 70 -6.98 -5.52 7.08
CA GLU A 70 -7.64 -6.01 8.31
C GLU A 70 -8.50 -4.92 9.00
N VAL A 71 -8.42 -3.66 8.55
CA VAL A 71 -9.14 -2.55 9.20
C VAL A 71 -9.55 -1.47 8.20
N VAL A 72 -10.65 -1.68 7.48
CA VAL A 72 -11.44 -0.56 6.95
C VAL A 72 -12.87 -0.77 7.45
N GLY A 73 -13.32 0.04 8.40
CA GLY A 73 -14.74 0.13 8.79
C GLY A 73 -15.27 -0.87 9.83
N LYS A 74 -14.65 -0.99 11.00
CA LYS A 74 -15.32 -1.64 12.14
C LYS A 74 -16.57 -0.84 12.54
N THR A 75 -17.76 -1.34 12.21
CA THR A 75 -19.03 -0.85 12.74
C THR A 75 -19.21 -1.27 14.20
N GLY A 76 -19.07 -0.31 15.13
CA GLY A 76 -19.43 -0.44 16.57
C GLY A 76 -18.30 -1.00 17.46
N SER A 77 -17.98 -0.40 18.61
CA SER A 77 -18.91 -0.21 19.74
C SER A 77 -18.48 0.84 20.78
N ASP A 78 -18.12 2.07 20.39
CA ASP A 78 -17.85 3.16 21.36
C ASP A 78 -18.84 4.33 21.23
N ARG A 79 -20.10 4.02 20.89
CA ARG A 79 -21.18 5.01 20.73
C ARG A 79 -21.77 5.41 22.09
N ALA A 80 -20.94 5.74 23.06
CA ALA A 80 -21.35 6.25 24.36
C ALA A 80 -20.45 7.43 24.78
N GLY A 81 -20.77 8.60 24.25
CA GLY A 81 -20.32 9.90 24.79
C GLY A 81 -18.86 10.27 24.53
N GLY A 82 -18.59 11.08 23.51
CA GLY A 82 -17.28 11.70 23.33
C GLY A 82 -17.04 12.23 21.92
N THR A 83 -16.22 13.26 21.81
CA THR A 83 -15.90 14.00 20.58
C THR A 83 -15.43 13.09 19.44
N GLN A 84 -16.02 13.27 18.25
CA GLN A 84 -16.04 12.36 17.11
C GLN A 84 -14.74 12.26 16.28
N PHE A 85 -13.59 12.63 16.85
CA PHE A 85 -12.28 12.53 16.20
C PHE A 85 -11.24 11.84 17.08
N SER A 86 -11.70 10.93 17.95
CA SER A 86 -10.79 10.03 18.65
C SER A 86 -10.24 9.01 17.64
N ASN A 87 -8.92 9.02 17.53
CA ASN A 87 -8.01 8.33 16.62
C ASN A 87 -8.25 6.80 16.36
N GLY A 88 -9.27 6.15 16.90
CA GLY A 88 -9.15 4.76 17.35
C GLY A 88 -9.12 3.63 16.30
N ALA A 89 -9.86 3.70 15.19
CA ALA A 89 -9.96 2.52 14.30
C ALA A 89 -10.38 2.83 12.85
N TYR A 90 -11.14 3.90 12.62
CA TYR A 90 -11.68 4.19 11.29
C TYR A 90 -10.64 4.75 10.29
N LEU A 91 -9.51 5.25 10.78
CA LEU A 91 -8.45 5.88 9.98
C LEU A 91 -7.12 5.12 10.01
N GLN A 92 -7.10 3.90 10.55
CA GLN A 92 -5.88 3.13 10.78
C GLN A 92 -5.91 1.77 10.07
N PRO A 93 -5.97 1.72 8.72
CA PRO A 93 -5.84 0.45 8.02
C PRO A 93 -4.51 -0.19 8.38
N THR A 94 -4.57 -1.42 8.90
CA THR A 94 -3.37 -2.25 9.06
C THR A 94 -3.25 -3.10 7.80
N LEU A 95 -2.14 -2.92 7.10
CA LEU A 95 -1.77 -3.73 5.95
C LEU A 95 -0.81 -4.82 6.41
N VAL A 96 -1.27 -6.07 6.38
CA VAL A 96 -0.45 -7.23 6.73
C VAL A 96 -0.31 -8.13 5.51
N THR A 97 0.92 -8.33 5.06
CA THR A 97 1.22 -9.37 4.08
C THR A 97 2.68 -9.80 4.16
N ASN A 98 2.93 -11.02 3.74
CA ASN A 98 4.27 -11.60 3.65
C ASN A 98 4.55 -11.96 2.19
N LEU A 99 5.50 -11.28 1.58
CA LEU A 99 5.98 -11.63 0.25
C LEU A 99 7.18 -12.57 0.42
N PRO A 100 7.14 -13.82 -0.10
CA PRO A 100 8.19 -14.82 0.11
C PRO A 100 9.50 -14.52 -0.63
N PHE A 101 9.63 -13.33 -1.24
CA PHE A 101 10.81 -12.94 -2.00
C PHE A 101 12.07 -12.94 -1.13
N THR A 102 13.12 -13.62 -1.61
CA THR A 102 14.41 -13.73 -0.93
C THR A 102 15.58 -13.73 -1.91
N GLY A 103 16.76 -13.35 -1.43
CA GLY A 103 18.03 -13.59 -2.13
C GLY A 103 18.38 -12.61 -3.26
N ALA A 104 17.57 -11.58 -3.49
CA ALA A 104 17.87 -10.51 -4.45
C ALA A 104 17.39 -9.15 -3.95
N ALA A 105 17.89 -8.07 -4.58
CA ALA A 105 17.59 -6.71 -4.18
C ALA A 105 16.20 -6.26 -4.69
N CYS A 106 15.36 -5.81 -3.77
CA CYS A 106 14.15 -5.03 -4.05
C CYS A 106 14.31 -3.62 -3.48
N ARG A 107 13.66 -2.63 -4.07
CA ARG A 107 13.77 -1.21 -3.66
C ARG A 107 12.42 -0.57 -3.38
N GLY A 108 11.34 -1.10 -3.92
CA GLY A 108 10.04 -0.52 -3.64
C GLY A 108 8.90 -1.50 -3.83
N ILE A 109 7.71 -0.99 -3.61
CA ILE A 109 6.48 -1.73 -3.72
C ILE A 109 5.38 -0.88 -4.36
N MET A 110 4.51 -1.54 -5.12
CA MET A 110 3.24 -0.98 -5.58
C MET A 110 2.08 -1.77 -4.96
N ILE A 111 1.08 -1.07 -4.47
CA ILE A 111 -0.21 -1.61 -4.07
C ILE A 111 -1.22 -1.27 -5.16
N TYR A 112 -1.99 -2.25 -5.60
CA TYR A 112 -2.90 -2.10 -6.73
C TYR A 112 -4.17 -2.93 -6.57
N ASN A 113 -5.24 -2.49 -7.22
CA ASN A 113 -6.55 -3.12 -7.20
C ASN A 113 -6.74 -4.01 -8.43
N VAL A 114 -6.72 -5.33 -8.23
CA VAL A 114 -6.91 -6.31 -9.30
C VAL A 114 -8.34 -6.25 -9.84
N THR A 115 -9.34 -6.14 -8.97
CA THR A 115 -10.76 -6.10 -9.37
C THR A 115 -11.05 -4.91 -10.27
N GLN A 116 -10.36 -3.78 -10.04
CA GLN A 116 -10.49 -2.57 -10.84
C GLN A 116 -9.43 -2.50 -11.95
N SER A 117 -9.19 -3.60 -12.69
CA SER A 117 -8.26 -3.62 -13.84
C SER A 117 -6.81 -3.25 -13.49
N ASN A 118 -6.33 -3.73 -12.35
CA ASN A 118 -4.97 -3.53 -11.85
C ASN A 118 -4.61 -2.06 -11.55
N ARG A 119 -5.59 -1.20 -11.23
CA ARG A 119 -5.37 0.23 -10.92
C ARG A 119 -4.41 0.42 -9.77
N ASN A 120 -3.43 1.28 -9.96
CA ASN A 120 -2.46 1.65 -8.93
C ASN A 120 -3.14 2.42 -7.79
N ILE A 121 -2.90 2.00 -6.55
CA ILE A 121 -3.37 2.69 -5.35
C ILE A 121 -2.24 3.52 -4.74
N PHE A 122 -1.05 2.92 -4.60
CA PHE A 122 0.07 3.54 -3.89
C PHE A 122 1.40 2.91 -4.31
N THR A 123 2.44 3.72 -4.42
CA THR A 123 3.81 3.28 -4.61
C THR A 123 4.70 3.77 -3.47
N LEU A 124 5.68 2.97 -3.08
CA LEU A 124 6.65 3.29 -2.04
C LEU A 124 8.05 2.90 -2.49
N ASP A 125 8.98 3.85 -2.48
CA ASP A 125 10.42 3.60 -2.44
C ASP A 125 10.84 3.40 -0.98
N PHE A 126 11.56 2.31 -0.70
CA PHE A 126 12.13 2.03 0.62
C PHE A 126 13.32 2.97 0.96
N GLY A 127 13.74 3.82 0.02
CA GLY A 127 14.88 4.73 0.13
C GLY A 127 16.22 4.05 -0.12
N GLN A 128 16.28 2.73 0.06
CA GLN A 128 17.45 1.89 -0.13
C GLN A 128 17.07 0.51 -0.65
N ASN A 129 18.06 -0.22 -1.15
CA ASN A 129 17.85 -1.59 -1.58
C ASN A 129 17.77 -2.51 -0.36
N LEU A 130 16.73 -3.33 -0.30
CA LEU A 130 16.57 -4.40 0.67
C LEU A 130 16.91 -5.73 0.01
N ILE A 131 17.63 -6.59 0.70
CA ILE A 131 17.92 -7.97 0.28
C ILE A 131 17.32 -8.90 1.34
N PRO A 132 16.06 -9.36 1.14
CA PRO A 132 15.38 -10.14 2.16
C PRO A 132 15.94 -11.56 2.23
N VAL A 133 16.00 -12.11 3.44
CA VAL A 133 16.44 -13.49 3.71
C VAL A 133 15.29 -14.40 4.18
N THR A 134 14.19 -13.82 4.65
CA THR A 134 13.02 -14.53 5.22
C THR A 134 11.70 -14.04 4.63
N GLY A 135 11.75 -13.35 3.49
CA GLY A 135 10.61 -12.65 2.91
C GLY A 135 10.54 -11.18 3.34
N VAL A 136 9.65 -10.43 2.71
CA VAL A 136 9.32 -9.05 3.08
C VAL A 136 7.99 -9.07 3.81
N LYS A 137 8.02 -8.68 5.08
CA LYS A 137 6.81 -8.47 5.87
C LYS A 137 6.46 -7.00 5.84
N ILE A 138 5.23 -6.71 5.46
CA ILE A 138 4.68 -5.37 5.52
C ILE A 138 3.70 -5.39 6.68
N ASN A 139 4.00 -4.58 7.67
CA ASN A 139 3.08 -4.21 8.73
C ASN A 139 3.00 -2.69 8.69
N TRP A 140 1.94 -2.16 8.10
CA TRP A 140 1.72 -0.72 8.07
C TRP A 140 0.45 -0.42 8.84
N ALA A 141 0.59 0.08 10.06
CA ALA A 141 -0.46 0.69 10.85
C ALA A 141 -0.15 2.18 11.01
N ILE A 142 -1.15 3.05 10.83
CA ILE A 142 -1.02 4.49 11.18
C ILE A 142 -0.81 4.67 12.70
N GLY A 143 -1.08 3.65 13.52
CA GLY A 143 -0.83 3.64 14.96
C GLY A 143 0.65 3.49 15.37
N ASP A 144 1.54 3.09 14.45
CA ASP A 144 2.99 3.07 14.70
C ASP A 144 3.64 4.46 14.54
N VAL A 145 2.83 5.46 14.18
CA VAL A 145 3.23 6.86 14.16
C VAL A 145 3.19 7.42 15.58
N VAL A 146 4.35 7.50 16.22
CA VAL A 146 4.51 8.07 17.56
C VAL A 146 4.38 9.61 17.55
N ASN A 147 4.63 10.26 16.40
CA ASN A 147 4.56 11.72 16.24
C ASN A 147 3.75 12.13 15.01
N TRP A 148 2.89 13.14 15.13
CA TRP A 148 2.10 13.69 14.02
C TRP A 148 2.94 14.11 12.78
N SER A 149 4.25 14.35 12.95
CA SER A 149 5.19 14.57 11.85
C SER A 149 5.35 13.36 10.93
N ASP A 150 5.23 12.14 11.45
CA ASP A 150 5.48 10.91 10.69
C ASP A 150 4.23 10.46 9.93
N ALA A 151 3.04 10.90 10.36
CA ALA A 151 1.76 10.68 9.68
C ALA A 151 1.54 11.64 8.50
N LEU A 152 2.30 12.74 8.43
CA LEU A 152 2.12 13.78 7.43
C LEU A 152 2.97 13.58 6.17
N ILE A 153 3.85 12.57 6.16
CA ILE A 153 4.75 12.26 5.04
C ILE A 153 4.03 11.68 3.81
N PRO A 154 2.83 11.07 3.89
CA PRO A 154 2.07 10.70 2.69
C PRO A 154 1.12 11.80 2.16
N LEU A 155 0.77 12.84 2.95
CA LEU A 155 -0.32 13.76 2.61
C LEU A 155 0.12 15.17 2.17
N ILE A 156 1.37 15.58 2.45
CA ILE A 156 1.91 16.81 1.86
C ILE A 156 3.10 16.43 0.99
N GLY A 157 2.87 16.46 -0.32
CA GLY A 157 3.94 16.49 -1.30
C GLY A 157 4.95 17.55 -0.86
N ARG A 158 6.17 17.13 -0.58
CA ARG A 158 7.24 18.01 -0.11
C ARG A 158 7.59 18.99 -1.23
N SER A 159 6.93 20.15 -1.27
CA SER A 159 7.48 21.34 -1.93
C SER A 159 8.61 21.87 -1.03
N ASN A 160 9.74 22.18 -1.66
CA ASN A 160 11.00 22.63 -1.06
C ASN A 160 10.87 23.61 0.11
#